data_AF-A0A382YUC5-F1
#
_entry.id   AF-A0A382YUC5-F1
#
_cell.length_a   1.000
_cell.length_b   1.000
_cell.length_c   1.000
_cell.angle_alpha   90.00
_cell.angle_beta   90.00
_cell.angle_gamma   90.00
#
_symmetry.space_group_name_H-M   'P 1'
#
loop_
_entity.id
_entity.type
_entity.pdbx_description
1 polymer ?
#
loop_
_entity_poly.entity_id
_entity_poly.type
_entity_poly.pdbx_seq_one_letter_code
_entity_poly.pdbx_strand_id
1 'polypeptide(L)'
;MPKELWVEKYRPKTIQDYVWQSEIQRQQVQTWIADKSIPHILFSGSAGVGKTTMAKVLINELGIESADVLEINASRNNSVDDVRNSVTNFSSTMPWGDFKVILMDEADYLSPNAQAALRGVMEQFHSVV
;
A
#
# COMPACT_ATOMS: atom_id res chain seq x y z
N MET A 1 -29.33 13.70 1.13
CA MET A 1 -27.85 13.77 1.07
C MET A 1 -27.30 12.41 1.44
N PRO A 2 -26.34 11.83 0.71
CA PRO A 2 -25.72 10.59 1.14
C PRO A 2 -25.08 10.82 2.51
N LYS A 3 -25.35 9.91 3.45
CA LYS A 3 -24.87 9.98 4.83
C LYS A 3 -23.37 9.72 4.80
N GLU A 4 -22.57 10.79 4.91
CA GLU A 4 -21.11 10.69 4.91
C GLU A 4 -20.64 9.91 6.14
N LEU A 5 -19.89 8.84 5.93
CA LEU A 5 -19.33 8.05 7.02
C LEU A 5 -18.21 8.84 7.69
N TRP A 6 -18.36 9.12 8.99
CA TRP A 6 -17.36 9.90 9.74
C TRP A 6 -15.98 9.26 9.72
N VAL A 7 -15.92 7.93 9.68
CA VAL A 7 -14.66 7.17 9.57
C VAL A 7 -13.87 7.49 8.30
N GLU A 8 -14.55 7.84 7.21
CA GLU A 8 -13.90 8.27 5.96
C GLU A 8 -13.67 9.79 5.98
N LYS A 9 -14.64 10.56 6.46
CA LYS A 9 -14.57 12.02 6.55
C LYS A 9 -13.35 12.51 7.35
N TYR A 10 -13.06 11.83 8.47
CA TYR A 10 -11.97 12.17 9.38
C TYR A 10 -10.77 11.23 9.25
N ARG A 11 -10.69 10.42 8.17
CA ARG A 11 -9.51 9.61 7.93
C ARG A 11 -8.30 10.53 7.71
N PRO A 12 -7.20 10.36 8.47
CA PRO A 12 -5.97 11.12 8.26
C PRO A 12 -5.50 11.08 6.81
N LYS A 13 -5.09 12.22 6.28
CA LYS A 13 -4.55 12.37 4.91
C LYS A 13 -3.05 12.65 4.90
N THR A 14 -2.53 13.17 6.01
CA THR A 14 -1.13 13.57 6.18
C THR A 14 -0.53 12.94 7.43
N ILE A 15 0.80 12.96 7.54
CA ILE A 15 1.48 12.49 8.77
C ILE A 15 1.21 13.39 9.99
N GLN A 16 0.80 14.64 9.77
CA GLN A 16 0.44 15.56 10.85
C GLN A 16 -0.91 15.18 11.49
N ASP A 17 -1.84 14.65 10.67
CA ASP A 17 -3.16 14.20 11.13
C ASP A 17 -3.14 12.76 11.70
N TYR A 18 -2.06 12.02 11.46
CA TYR A 18 -1.95 10.62 11.88
C TYR A 18 -1.64 10.50 13.37
N VAL A 19 -2.39 9.62 14.06
CA VAL A 19 -2.19 9.32 15.48
C VAL A 19 -1.16 8.21 15.63
N TRP A 20 0.02 8.55 16.18
CA TRP A 20 1.14 7.64 16.32
C TRP A 20 1.05 6.77 17.58
N GLN A 21 1.33 5.48 17.43
CA GLN A 21 1.40 4.54 18.56
C GLN A 21 2.79 4.51 19.21
N SER A 22 3.82 4.89 18.45
CA SER A 22 5.23 4.88 18.90
C SER A 22 6.02 5.96 18.17
N GLU A 23 6.90 6.64 18.91
CA GLU A 23 7.81 7.63 18.33
C GLU A 23 8.83 6.99 17.38
N ILE A 24 9.20 5.72 17.60
CA ILE A 24 10.10 4.98 16.70
C ILE A 24 9.45 4.80 15.33
N GLN A 25 8.16 4.44 15.30
CA GLN A 25 7.40 4.31 14.06
C GLN A 25 7.31 5.65 13.33
N ARG A 26 7.07 6.74 14.07
CA ARG A 26 7.01 8.09 13.53
C ARG A 26 8.32 8.49 12.84
N GLN A 27 9.44 8.31 13.52
CA GLN A 27 10.76 8.64 12.99
C GLN A 27 11.11 7.81 11.75
N GLN A 28 10.77 6.52 11.76
CA GLN A 28 10.99 5.64 10.62
C GLN A 28 10.19 6.10 9.39
N VAL A 29 8.91 6.41 9.55
CA VAL A 29 8.07 6.92 8.46
C VAL A 29 8.57 8.27 7.95
N GLN A 30 8.97 9.17 8.85
CA GLN A 30 9.55 10.46 8.44
C GLN A 30 10.84 10.28 7.62
N THR A 31 11.67 9.30 7.96
CA THR A 31 12.88 8.98 7.20
C THR A 31 12.53 8.51 5.79
N TRP A 32 11.58 7.57 5.66
CA TRP A 32 11.12 7.11 4.34
C TRP A 32 10.56 8.22 3.45
N ILE A 33 9.81 9.15 4.03
CA ILE A 33 9.27 10.31 3.32
C ILE A 33 10.40 11.25 2.87
N ALA A 34 11.37 11.52 3.75
CA ALA A 34 12.51 12.38 3.44
C ALA A 34 13.40 11.78 2.34
N ASP A 35 13.62 10.46 2.39
CA ASP A 35 14.43 9.73 1.42
C ASP A 35 13.66 9.44 0.10
N LYS A 36 12.36 9.77 0.05
CA LYS A 36 11.45 9.45 -1.06
C LYS A 36 11.51 7.96 -1.46
N SER A 37 11.66 7.10 -0.47
CA SER A 37 11.84 5.66 -0.67
C SER A 37 11.24 4.88 0.48
N ILE A 38 10.57 3.76 0.16
CA ILE A 38 10.02 2.82 1.12
C ILE A 38 10.47 1.40 0.78
N PRO A 39 10.72 0.55 1.78
CA PRO A 39 10.85 -0.89 1.55
C PRO A 39 9.48 -1.50 1.21
N HIS A 40 9.45 -2.80 0.90
CA HIS A 40 8.19 -3.54 0.97
C HIS A 40 7.73 -3.61 2.42
N ILE A 41 6.50 -3.14 2.70
CA ILE A 41 5.96 -3.00 4.05
C ILE A 41 4.80 -3.97 4.24
N LEU A 42 4.79 -4.67 5.38
CA LEU A 42 3.64 -5.43 5.86
C LEU A 42 3.05 -4.72 7.08
N PHE A 43 1.85 -4.16 6.93
CA PHE A 43 1.10 -3.64 8.08
C PHE A 43 0.28 -4.75 8.72
N SER A 44 0.51 -5.02 10.01
CA SER A 44 -0.23 -6.03 10.78
C SER A 44 -0.75 -5.46 12.10
N GLY A 45 -1.77 -6.11 12.65
CA GLY A 45 -2.43 -5.72 13.91
C GLY A 45 -3.95 -5.70 13.81
N SER A 46 -4.62 -5.36 14.91
CA SER A 46 -6.08 -5.39 15.05
C SER A 46 -6.82 -4.48 14.04
N ALA A 47 -8.11 -4.72 13.85
CA ALA A 47 -8.97 -3.85 13.04
C ALA A 47 -9.02 -2.42 13.64
N GLY A 48 -9.04 -1.39 12.78
CA GLY A 48 -9.20 0.01 13.21
C GLY A 48 -7.95 0.71 13.75
N VAL A 49 -6.77 0.07 13.79
CA VAL A 49 -5.53 0.67 14.34
C VAL A 49 -4.79 1.61 13.38
N GLY A 50 -5.34 1.86 12.18
CA GLY A 50 -4.77 2.79 11.20
C GLY A 50 -3.87 2.18 10.12
N LYS A 51 -3.85 0.85 9.93
CA LYS A 51 -3.02 0.16 8.92
C LYS A 51 -3.22 0.71 7.50
N THR A 52 -4.45 0.62 6.99
CA THR A 52 -4.83 1.11 5.65
C THR A 52 -4.66 2.63 5.55
N THR A 53 -4.95 3.36 6.64
CA THR A 53 -4.74 4.80 6.72
C THR A 53 -3.26 5.15 6.54
N MET A 54 -2.35 4.50 7.27
CA MET A 54 -0.91 4.74 7.19
C MET A 54 -0.39 4.48 5.77
N ALA A 55 -0.83 3.40 5.12
CA ALA A 55 -0.45 3.13 3.74
C ALA A 55 -0.87 4.27 2.79
N LYS A 56 -2.11 4.76 2.90
CA LYS A 56 -2.60 5.88 2.07
C LYS A 56 -1.91 7.21 2.38
N VAL A 57 -1.62 7.47 3.66
CA VAL A 57 -0.83 8.65 4.08
C VAL A 57 0.57 8.60 3.47
N LEU A 58 1.25 7.45 3.53
CA LEU A 58 2.57 7.29 2.92
C LEU A 58 2.55 7.56 1.40
N ILE A 59 1.60 6.99 0.67
CA ILE A 59 1.43 7.22 -0.77
C ILE A 59 1.29 8.73 -1.06
N ASN A 60 0.47 9.42 -0.27
CA ASN A 60 0.26 10.86 -0.41
C ASN A 60 1.52 11.68 -0.11
N GLU A 61 2.24 11.37 0.97
CA GLU A 61 3.44 12.12 1.40
C GLU A 61 4.66 11.86 0.50
N LEU A 62 4.75 10.65 -0.06
CA LEU A 62 5.73 10.30 -1.08
C LEU A 62 5.44 11.05 -2.39
N GLY A 63 4.20 11.48 -2.62
CA GLY A 63 3.80 12.19 -3.82
C GLY A 63 3.64 11.26 -5.01
N ILE A 64 3.20 10.02 -4.76
CA ILE A 64 3.01 9.02 -5.82
C ILE A 64 1.81 9.43 -6.67
N GLU A 65 2.02 9.46 -7.99
CA GLU A 65 0.96 9.76 -8.93
C GLU A 65 -0.16 8.71 -8.84
N SER A 66 -1.41 9.15 -9.01
CA SER A 66 -2.55 8.22 -8.96
C SER A 66 -2.46 7.09 -10.00
N ALA A 67 -1.80 7.34 -11.12
CA ALA A 67 -1.52 6.34 -12.16
C ALA A 67 -0.43 5.33 -11.76
N ASP A 68 0.38 5.64 -10.76
CA ASP A 68 1.43 4.81 -10.19
C ASP A 68 1.00 4.11 -8.89
N VAL A 69 -0.31 4.08 -8.59
CA VAL A 69 -0.89 3.33 -7.48
C VAL A 69 -1.85 2.25 -8.00
N LEU A 70 -1.58 0.99 -7.63
CA LEU A 70 -2.52 -0.11 -7.82
C LEU A 70 -3.06 -0.55 -6.45
N GLU A 71 -4.35 -0.30 -6.19
CA GLU A 71 -5.04 -0.83 -5.00
C GLU A 71 -5.72 -2.17 -5.33
N ILE A 72 -5.43 -3.20 -4.54
CA ILE A 72 -6.06 -4.52 -4.61
C ILE A 72 -6.65 -4.82 -3.23
N ASN A 73 -7.95 -5.10 -3.17
CA ASN A 73 -8.56 -5.68 -1.97
C ASN A 73 -8.64 -7.20 -2.15
N ALA A 74 -7.85 -7.94 -1.37
CA ALA A 74 -7.72 -9.38 -1.53
C ALA A 74 -8.93 -10.18 -1.01
N SER A 75 -9.83 -9.59 -0.22
CA SER A 75 -11.08 -10.26 0.17
C SER A 75 -12.12 -10.28 -0.95
N ARG A 76 -12.05 -9.31 -1.88
CA ARG A 76 -12.93 -9.23 -3.07
C ARG A 76 -12.32 -9.89 -4.29
N ASN A 77 -11.02 -9.74 -4.48
CA ASN A 77 -10.29 -10.26 -5.63
C ASN A 77 -9.25 -11.28 -5.13
N ASN A 78 -9.68 -12.54 -4.98
CA ASN A 78 -8.86 -13.59 -4.36
C ASN A 78 -8.32 -14.64 -5.35
N SER A 79 -8.68 -14.55 -6.64
CA SER A 79 -8.10 -15.41 -7.67
C SER A 79 -6.62 -15.11 -7.79
N VAL A 80 -5.80 -16.15 -7.60
CA VAL A 80 -4.34 -16.09 -7.70
C VAL A 80 -3.92 -15.50 -9.04
N ASP A 81 -4.56 -15.95 -10.12
CA ASP A 81 -4.23 -15.56 -11.48
C ASP A 81 -4.60 -14.09 -11.74
N ASP A 82 -5.74 -13.63 -11.24
CA ASP A 82 -6.18 -12.24 -11.43
C ASP A 82 -5.25 -11.26 -10.71
N VAL A 83 -4.90 -11.58 -9.46
CA VAL A 83 -3.96 -10.77 -8.67
C VAL A 83 -2.60 -10.76 -9.35
N ARG A 84 -2.07 -11.95 -9.72
CA ARG A 84 -0.78 -12.07 -10.39
C ARG A 84 -0.74 -11.28 -11.69
N ASN A 85 -1.75 -11.42 -12.55
CA ASN A 85 -1.81 -10.75 -13.84
C ASN A 85 -1.90 -9.22 -13.66
N SER A 86 -2.71 -8.75 -12.72
CA SER A 86 -2.84 -7.32 -12.42
C SER A 86 -1.52 -6.72 -11.94
N VAL A 87 -0.88 -7.36 -10.96
CA VAL A 87 0.42 -6.94 -10.42
C VAL A 87 1.50 -6.97 -11.49
N THR A 88 1.57 -8.04 -12.30
CA THR A 88 2.58 -8.19 -13.36
C THR A 88 2.41 -7.12 -14.44
N ASN A 89 1.19 -6.92 -14.95
CA ASN A 89 0.91 -5.94 -15.99
C ASN A 89 1.21 -4.52 -15.51
N PHE A 90 0.83 -4.20 -14.27
CA PHE A 90 1.10 -2.89 -13.69
C PHE A 90 2.59 -2.64 -13.46
N SER A 91 3.33 -3.64 -12.99
CA SER A 91 4.78 -3.54 -12.75
C SER A 91 5.59 -3.48 -14.05
N SER A 92 5.05 -3.99 -15.17
CA SER A 92 5.75 -4.05 -16.46
C SER A 92 5.70 -2.75 -17.26
N THR A 93 4.86 -1.78 -16.88
CA THR A 93 4.79 -0.47 -17.54
C THR A 93 5.76 0.53 -16.90
N MET A 94 6.13 1.60 -17.60
CA MET A 94 6.94 2.67 -17.00
C MET A 94 6.12 3.46 -15.95
N PRO A 95 6.74 3.89 -14.85
CA PRO A 95 6.11 4.84 -13.92
C PRO A 95 5.99 6.23 -14.55
N TRP A 96 5.04 7.02 -14.06
CA TRP A 96 4.95 8.45 -14.35
C TRP A 96 5.88 9.27 -13.46
N GLY A 97 6.01 8.86 -12.20
CA GLY A 97 6.93 9.41 -11.20
C GLY A 97 8.15 8.51 -10.96
N ASP A 98 8.68 8.57 -9.73
CA ASP A 98 9.91 7.88 -9.36
C ASP A 98 9.75 6.36 -9.23
N PHE A 99 8.60 5.89 -8.73
CA PHE A 99 8.31 4.47 -8.57
C PHE A 99 6.81 4.21 -8.41
N LYS A 100 6.43 2.92 -8.53
CA LYS A 100 5.05 2.46 -8.37
C LYS A 100 4.80 1.85 -7.01
N VAL A 101 3.57 2.00 -6.53
CA VAL A 101 3.09 1.38 -5.29
C VAL A 101 1.92 0.44 -5.57
N ILE A 102 2.02 -0.78 -5.04
CA ILE A 102 0.92 -1.75 -5.04
C ILE A 102 0.43 -1.88 -3.60
N LEU A 103 -0.77 -1.41 -3.33
CA LEU A 103 -1.43 -1.50 -2.03
C LEU A 103 -2.37 -2.70 -2.01
N MET A 104 -1.96 -3.78 -1.34
CA MET A 104 -2.79 -4.96 -1.10
C MET A 104 -3.46 -4.88 0.27
N ASP A 105 -4.74 -4.53 0.30
CA ASP A 105 -5.55 -4.50 1.52
C ASP A 105 -6.16 -5.88 1.79
N GLU A 106 -6.34 -6.22 3.08
CA GLU A 106 -6.86 -7.53 3.52
C GLU A 106 -6.08 -8.73 2.92
N ALA A 107 -4.76 -8.57 2.79
CA ALA A 107 -3.86 -9.57 2.18
C ALA A 107 -3.82 -10.91 2.92
N ASP A 108 -4.34 -10.97 4.14
CA ASP A 108 -4.55 -12.21 4.91
C ASP A 108 -5.59 -13.15 4.27
N TYR A 109 -6.44 -12.66 3.37
CA TYR A 109 -7.35 -13.48 2.57
C TYR A 109 -6.67 -14.21 1.40
N LEU A 110 -5.40 -13.91 1.10
CA LEU A 110 -4.67 -14.56 0.01
C LEU A 110 -4.35 -16.01 0.37
N SER A 111 -4.66 -16.92 -0.57
CA SER A 111 -4.24 -18.33 -0.45
C SER A 111 -2.72 -18.45 -0.42
N PRO A 112 -2.16 -19.52 0.19
CA PRO A 112 -0.71 -19.77 0.15
C PRO A 112 -0.12 -19.80 -1.27
N ASN A 113 -0.88 -20.31 -2.23
CA ASN A 113 -0.49 -20.32 -3.63
C ASN A 113 -0.44 -18.90 -4.24
N ALA A 114 -1.37 -18.01 -3.85
CA ALA A 114 -1.32 -16.59 -4.23
C ALA A 114 -0.08 -15.92 -3.67
N GLN A 115 0.21 -16.14 -2.38
CA GLN A 115 1.39 -15.56 -1.74
C GLN A 115 2.69 -16.02 -2.40
N ALA A 116 2.79 -17.31 -2.75
CA ALA A 116 3.94 -17.86 -3.47
C ALA A 116 4.09 -17.26 -4.88
N ALA A 117 2.98 -17.08 -5.61
CA ALA A 117 3.01 -16.45 -6.93
C ALA A 117 3.44 -14.98 -6.85
N LEU A 118 2.90 -14.23 -5.87
CA LEU A 118 3.25 -12.84 -5.63
C LEU A 118 4.73 -12.66 -5.26
N ARG A 119 5.29 -13.58 -4.46
CA ARG A 119 6.70 -13.55 -4.11
C ARG A 119 7.59 -13.53 -5.35
N GLY A 120 7.31 -14.39 -6.35
CA GLY A 120 8.09 -14.41 -7.59
C GLY A 120 8.00 -13.10 -8.37
N VAL A 121 6.83 -12.45 -8.37
CA VAL A 121 6.64 -11.14 -9.00
C VAL A 121 7.42 -10.06 -8.24
N MET A 122 7.36 -10.06 -6.90
CA MET A 122 8.13 -9.12 -6.08
C MET A 122 9.64 -9.27 -6.32
N GLU A 123 10.15 -10.50 -6.32
CA GLU A 123 11.58 -10.78 -6.60
C GLU A 123 12.00 -10.31 -8.00
N GLN A 124 11.12 -10.46 -9.01
CA GLN A 124 11.38 -10.01 -10.38
C GLN A 124 11.45 -8.49 -10.52
N PHE A 125 10.56 -7.76 -9.83
CA PHE A 125 10.40 -6.31 -9.99
C PHE A 125 11.00 -5.48 -8.84
N HIS A 126 11.63 -6.09 -7.84
CA HIS A 126 12.23 -5.40 -6.69
C HIS A 126 13.33 -4.38 -7.06
N SER A 127 14.01 -4.60 -8.19
CA SER A 127 15.12 -3.76 -8.66
C SER A 127 14.78 -2.93 -9.89
N VAL A 128 13.53 -2.99 -10.37
CA VAL A 128 13.10 -2.24 -11.55
C VAL A 128 12.72 -0.84 -11.09
N VAL A 129 13.74 0.01 -11.07
CA VAL A 129 13.66 1.47 -10.97
C VAL A 129 13.80 2.03 -12.38
#